data_AF-A0A966EWB3-F1
#
_entry.id   AF-A0A966EWB3-F1
#
_cell.length_a   1.000
_cell.length_b   1.000
_cell.length_c   1.000
_cell.angle_alpha   90.00
_cell.angle_beta   90.00
_cell.angle_gamma   90.00
#
_symmetry.space_group_name_H-M   'P 1'
#
loop_
_entity.id
_entity.type
_entity.pdbx_description
1 polymer ?
#
loop_
_entity_poly.entity_id
_entity_poly.type
_entity_poly.pdbx_seq_one_letter_code
_entity_poly.pdbx_strand_id
1 'polypeptide(L)'
;MKRFFKWAGLSLLVLALAGGLLFANFWYFKPLSIDWFYGRVFLKFSLQQPELLTSMRMLDRFGIRGHNARFSDSSPAAELEQLEYWQREYETFQRYDRTDYSGQSLLSY
;
A
#
# COMPACT_ATOMS: atom_id res chain seq x y z
N MET A 1 -26.22 -29.44 -13.62
CA MET A 1 -25.35 -29.13 -12.46
C MET A 1 -23.86 -29.06 -12.78
N LYS A 2 -23.23 -30.04 -13.45
CA LYS A 2 -21.76 -30.02 -13.73
C LYS A 2 -21.27 -28.79 -14.51
N ARG A 3 -22.05 -28.27 -15.47
CA ARG A 3 -21.70 -27.04 -16.22
C ARG A 3 -21.71 -25.80 -15.31
N PHE A 4 -22.70 -25.67 -14.43
CA PHE A 4 -22.78 -24.56 -13.47
C PHE A 4 -21.56 -24.51 -12.55
N PHE A 5 -21.18 -25.64 -11.93
CA PHE A 5 -19.98 -25.69 -11.08
C PHE A 5 -18.68 -25.38 -11.83
N LYS A 6 -18.56 -25.79 -13.09
CA LYS A 6 -17.41 -25.43 -13.94
C LYS A 6 -17.33 -23.92 -14.17
N TRP A 7 -18.44 -23.28 -14.53
CA TRP A 7 -18.48 -21.82 -14.75
C TRP A 7 -18.33 -21.02 -13.46
N ALA A 8 -18.90 -21.51 -12.35
CA ALA A 8 -18.72 -20.90 -11.03
C ALA A 8 -17.26 -20.97 -10.57
N GLY A 9 -16.63 -22.15 -10.68
CA GLY A 9 -15.20 -22.32 -10.37
C GLY A 9 -14.29 -21.49 -11.28
N LEU A 10 -14.60 -21.43 -12.58
CA LEU A 10 -13.87 -20.59 -13.53
C LEU A 10 -14.01 -19.10 -13.19
N SER A 11 -15.22 -18.64 -12.86
CA SER A 11 -15.45 -17.25 -12.46
C SER A 11 -14.70 -16.90 -11.18
N LEU A 12 -14.68 -17.81 -10.20
CA LEU A 12 -13.94 -17.61 -8.96
C LEU A 12 -12.42 -17.56 -9.21
N LEU A 13 -11.90 -18.42 -10.10
CA LEU A 13 -10.50 -18.38 -10.50
C LEU A 13 -10.14 -17.06 -11.19
N VAL A 14 -10.98 -16.59 -12.12
CA VAL A 14 -10.77 -15.31 -12.81
C VAL A 14 -10.79 -14.14 -11.82
N LEU A 15 -11.73 -14.14 -10.87
CA LEU A 15 -11.79 -13.13 -9.82
C LEU A 15 -10.54 -13.14 -8.92
N ALA A 16 -10.06 -14.32 -8.53
CA ALA A 16 -8.85 -14.46 -7.74
C ALA A 16 -7.62 -13.93 -8.50
N LEU A 17 -7.51 -14.25 -9.80
CA LEU A 17 -6.42 -13.76 -10.66
C LEU A 17 -6.49 -12.23 -10.84
N ALA A 18 -7.68 -11.68 -11.10
CA ALA A 18 -7.88 -10.25 -11.23
C ALA A 18 -7.53 -9.50 -9.93
N GLY A 19 -7.99 -10.03 -8.78
CA GLY A 19 -7.65 -9.50 -7.47
C GLY A 19 -6.14 -9.55 -7.18
N GLY A 20 -5.48 -10.66 -7.52
CA GLY A 20 -4.03 -10.80 -7.39
C GLY A 20 -3.25 -9.82 -8.25
N LEU A 21 -3.67 -9.60 -9.49
CA LEU A 21 -3.07 -8.61 -10.40
C LEU A 21 -3.26 -7.18 -9.88
N LEU A 22 -4.46 -6.84 -9.38
CA LEU A 22 -4.72 -5.54 -8.77
C LEU A 22 -3.87 -5.32 -7.52
N PHE A 23 -3.75 -6.33 -6.66
CA PHE A 23 -2.90 -6.25 -5.47
C PHE A 23 -1.41 -6.11 -5.83
N ALA A 24 -0.94 -6.84 -6.85
CA ALA A 24 0.42 -6.72 -7.35
C ALA A 24 0.68 -5.32 -7.92
N ASN A 25 -0.25 -4.77 -8.71
CA ASN A 25 -0.18 -3.40 -9.20
C ASN A 25 -0.11 -2.39 -8.04
N PHE A 26 -1.00 -2.55 -7.04
CA PHE A 26 -1.02 -1.74 -5.84
C PHE A 26 0.34 -1.79 -5.12
N TRP A 27 0.88 -2.98 -4.85
CA TRP A 27 2.08 -3.10 -4.00
C TRP A 27 3.39 -2.70 -4.69
N TYR A 28 3.56 -3.03 -5.98
CA TYR A 28 4.86 -2.92 -6.67
C TYR A 28 4.93 -1.83 -7.75
N PHE A 29 3.82 -1.37 -8.32
CA PHE A 29 3.81 -0.49 -9.49
C PHE A 29 3.24 0.90 -9.18
N LYS A 30 2.74 1.62 -10.19
CA LYS A 30 1.90 2.82 -10.02
C LYS A 30 0.46 2.37 -9.75
N PRO A 31 -0.09 2.60 -8.55
CA PRO A 31 -1.49 2.30 -8.27
C PRO A 31 -2.44 3.02 -9.23
N LEU A 32 -3.60 2.40 -9.51
CA LEU A 32 -4.58 2.94 -10.46
C LEU A 32 -5.16 4.31 -10.04
N SER A 33 -5.20 4.60 -8.73
CA SER A 33 -5.66 5.89 -8.19
C SER A 33 -4.63 6.48 -7.23
N ILE A 34 -4.67 7.81 -7.09
CA ILE A 34 -3.78 8.54 -6.18
C ILE A 34 -4.10 8.26 -4.71
N ASP A 35 -5.37 8.05 -4.37
CA ASP A 35 -5.80 7.67 -3.01
C ASP A 35 -5.21 6.32 -2.58
N TRP A 36 -5.18 5.35 -3.51
CA TRP A 36 -4.54 4.07 -3.26
C TRP A 36 -3.03 4.21 -3.12
N PHE A 37 -2.42 5.12 -3.88
CA PHE A 37 -1.02 5.45 -3.72
C PHE A 37 -0.72 6.02 -2.32
N TYR A 38 -1.47 7.00 -1.84
CA TYR A 38 -1.28 7.53 -0.47
C TYR A 38 -1.44 6.44 0.59
N GLY A 39 -2.48 5.63 0.48
CA GLY A 39 -2.72 4.51 1.40
C GLY A 39 -1.57 3.51 1.41
N ARG A 40 -1.02 3.18 0.24
CA ARG A 40 0.14 2.29 0.11
C ARG A 40 1.40 2.89 0.74
N VAL A 41 1.72 4.13 0.40
CA VAL A 41 2.92 4.82 0.90
C VAL A 41 2.89 4.89 2.41
N PHE A 42 1.74 5.28 2.96
CA PHE A 42 1.53 5.32 4.40
C PHE A 42 1.66 3.93 5.04
N LEU A 43 1.06 2.90 4.44
CA LEU A 43 1.14 1.53 4.97
C LEU A 43 2.59 1.02 4.97
N LYS A 44 3.33 1.16 3.86
CA LYS A 44 4.73 0.73 3.77
C LYS A 44 5.62 1.49 4.76
N PHE A 45 5.45 2.80 4.86
CA PHE A 45 6.16 3.63 5.82
C PHE A 45 5.86 3.22 7.28
N SER A 46 4.59 3.01 7.62
CA SER A 46 4.21 2.55 8.96
C SER A 46 4.83 1.20 9.30
N LEU A 47 4.91 0.26 8.34
CA LEU A 47 5.52 -1.05 8.55
C LEU A 47 7.03 -0.98 8.85
N GLN A 48 7.71 0.07 8.40
CA GLN A 48 9.12 0.34 8.71
C GLN A 48 9.30 1.01 10.09
N GLN A 49 8.25 1.65 10.62
CA GLN A 49 8.28 2.39 11.88
C GLN A 49 7.39 1.73 12.95
N PRO A 50 7.96 0.82 13.79
CA PRO A 50 7.18 0.11 14.81
C PRO A 50 6.52 1.07 15.82
N GLU A 51 7.19 2.17 16.17
CA GLU A 51 6.64 3.20 17.06
C GLU A 51 5.39 3.87 16.49
N LEU A 52 5.36 4.11 15.18
CA LEU A 52 4.20 4.67 14.50
C LEU A 52 3.01 3.69 14.51
N LEU A 53 3.28 2.40 14.27
CA LEU A 53 2.25 1.35 14.37
C LEU A 53 1.66 1.23 15.78
N THR A 54 2.53 1.27 16.80
CA THR A 54 2.13 1.16 18.20
C THR A 54 1.35 2.38 18.66
N SER A 55 1.83 3.59 18.36
CA SER A 55 1.15 4.84 18.74
C SER A 55 -0.24 4.97 18.11
N MET A 56 -0.39 4.53 16.85
CA MET A 56 -1.68 4.51 16.15
C MET A 56 -2.54 3.27 16.45
N ARG A 57 -2.00 2.28 17.19
CA ARG A 57 -2.65 1.00 17.50
C ARG A 57 -3.23 0.32 16.25
N MET A 58 -2.52 0.43 15.13
CA MET A 58 -3.03 0.00 13.82
C MET A 58 -3.26 -1.51 13.77
N LEU A 59 -2.31 -2.28 14.32
CA LEU A 59 -2.30 -3.75 14.23
C LEU A 59 -2.79 -4.46 15.49
N ASP A 60 -2.93 -3.74 16.61
CA ASP A 60 -3.42 -4.28 17.89
C ASP A 60 -4.81 -4.93 17.75
N ARG A 61 -5.68 -4.36 16.91
CA ARG A 61 -7.03 -4.87 16.62
C ARG A 61 -7.02 -6.25 15.98
N PHE A 62 -5.94 -6.59 15.29
CA PHE A 62 -5.74 -7.89 14.63
C PHE A 62 -4.90 -8.85 15.49
N GLY A 63 -4.56 -8.48 16.73
CA GLY A 63 -3.76 -9.28 17.65
C GLY A 63 -2.25 -9.32 17.33
N ILE A 64 -1.79 -8.56 16.32
CA ILE A 64 -0.39 -8.54 15.92
C ILE A 64 0.35 -7.51 16.79
N ARG A 65 1.05 -7.96 17.83
CA ARG A 65 1.70 -7.08 18.83
C ARG A 65 3.23 -7.10 18.80
N GLY A 66 3.84 -7.87 17.91
CA GLY A 66 5.30 -8.04 17.85
C GLY A 66 6.10 -6.77 17.54
N HIS A 67 5.44 -5.72 17.03
CA HIS A 67 6.01 -4.41 16.77
C HIS A 67 6.13 -3.54 18.05
N ASN A 68 5.31 -3.80 19.08
CA ASN A 68 5.24 -2.97 20.30
C ASN A 68 6.51 -3.02 21.17
N ALA A 69 7.38 -3.99 20.96
CA ALA A 69 8.63 -4.16 21.69
C ALA A 69 9.86 -3.66 20.90
N ARG A 70 9.67 -3.01 19.74
CA ARG A 70 10.74 -2.58 18.86
C ARG A 70 10.76 -1.06 18.73
N PHE A 71 11.96 -0.50 18.77
CA PHE A 71 12.19 0.89 18.36
C PHE A 71 12.48 0.96 16.87
N SER A 72 12.19 2.12 16.29
CA SER A 72 12.61 2.44 14.93
C SER A 72 14.14 2.53 14.84
N ASP A 73 14.71 2.15 13.70
CA ASP A 73 16.15 2.30 13.47
C ASP A 73 16.44 3.76 13.12
N SER A 74 17.19 4.45 13.99
CA SER A 74 17.61 5.85 13.82
C SER A 74 19.08 5.97 13.38
N SER A 75 19.66 4.91 12.82
CA SER A 75 21.02 4.96 12.30
C SER A 75 21.11 5.78 11.00
N PRO A 76 22.29 6.34 10.66
CA PRO A 76 22.49 7.04 9.39
C PRO A 76 22.18 6.17 8.16
N ALA A 77 22.35 4.84 8.27
CA ALA A 77 22.03 3.92 7.19
C ALA A 77 20.50 3.84 6.96
N ALA A 78 19.72 3.74 8.03
CA ALA A 78 18.26 3.74 7.96
C ALA A 78 17.71 5.06 7.40
N GLU A 79 18.34 6.19 7.74
CA GLU A 79 17.99 7.50 7.16
C GLU A 79 18.21 7.54 5.63
N LEU A 80 19.31 6.96 5.14
CA LEU A 80 19.58 6.86 3.70
C LEU A 80 18.56 5.96 2.98
N GLU A 81 18.22 4.81 3.57
CA GLU A 81 17.18 3.92 3.02
C GLU A 81 15.81 4.63 2.97
N GLN A 82 15.49 5.40 4.01
CA GLN A 82 14.26 6.17 4.09
C GLN A 82 14.22 7.28 3.03
N LEU A 83 15.36 7.94 2.78
CA LEU A 83 15.49 8.94 1.72
C LEU A 83 15.30 8.31 0.33
N GLU A 84 15.95 7.19 0.06
CA GLU A 84 15.80 6.44 -1.20
C GLU A 84 14.35 5.99 -1.42
N TYR A 85 13.69 5.54 -0.34
CA TYR A 85 12.26 5.25 -0.37
C TYR A 85 11.44 6.48 -0.79
N TRP A 86 11.63 7.62 -0.14
CA TRP A 86 10.87 8.83 -0.48
C TRP A 86 11.12 9.33 -1.90
N GLN A 87 12.36 9.24 -2.38
CA GLN A 87 12.70 9.59 -3.77
C GLN A 87 11.93 8.72 -4.77
N ARG A 88 11.92 7.39 -4.59
CA ARG A 88 11.18 6.45 -5.46
C ARG A 88 9.67 6.67 -5.43
N GLU A 89 9.12 6.94 -4.25
CA GLU A 89 7.69 7.22 -4.11
C GLU A 89 7.34 8.58 -4.75
N TYR A 90 8.21 9.59 -4.63
CA TYR A 90 8.05 10.88 -5.31
C TYR A 90 8.10 10.77 -6.84
N GLU A 91 9.01 9.98 -7.39
CA GLU A 91 9.02 9.67 -8.82
C GLU A 91 7.72 9.00 -9.27
N THR A 92 7.15 8.13 -8.42
CA THR A 92 5.86 7.52 -8.70
C THR A 92 4.72 8.54 -8.66
N PHE A 93 4.74 9.44 -7.68
CA PHE A 93 3.78 10.53 -7.54
C PHE A 93 3.79 11.46 -8.77
N GLN A 94 4.97 11.81 -9.28
CA GLN A 94 5.13 12.67 -10.47
C GLN A 94 4.54 12.05 -11.75
N ARG A 95 4.30 10.73 -11.78
CA ARG A 95 3.64 10.07 -12.92
C ARG A 95 2.12 10.28 -12.94
N TYR A 96 1.52 10.88 -11.91
CA TYR A 96 0.09 11.22 -11.89
C TYR A 96 -0.10 12.61 -12.47
N ASP A 97 -0.97 12.72 -13.48
CA ASP A 97 -1.32 14.01 -14.07
C ASP A 97 -2.26 14.76 -13.13
N ARG A 98 -1.93 16.01 -12.81
CA ARG A 98 -2.76 16.86 -11.97
C ARG A 98 -4.12 17.13 -12.62
N THR A 99 -4.20 17.17 -13.96
CA THR A 99 -5.44 17.49 -14.66
C THR A 99 -6.51 16.41 -14.50
N ASP A 100 -6.12 15.21 -14.07
CA ASP A 100 -7.03 14.10 -13.81
C ASP A 100 -7.83 14.28 -12.50
N TYR A 101 -7.47 15.26 -11.66
CA TYR A 101 -8.05 15.46 -10.33
C TYR A 101 -8.80 16.80 -10.22
N SER A 102 -9.89 16.79 -9.44
CA SER A 102 -10.74 17.97 -9.23
C SER A 102 -11.36 18.01 -7.83
N GLY A 103 -11.69 19.21 -7.34
CA GLY A 103 -12.29 19.38 -6.01
C GLY A 103 -11.35 18.93 -4.88
N GLN A 104 -11.82 18.04 -4.01
CA GLN A 104 -11.08 17.60 -2.81
C GLN A 104 -9.78 16.83 -3.13
N SER A 105 -9.71 16.12 -4.26
CA SER A 105 -8.51 15.35 -4.63
C SER A 105 -7.35 16.23 -5.12
N LEU A 106 -7.61 17.50 -5.45
CA LEU A 106 -6.57 18.50 -5.71
C LEU A 106 -5.91 19.01 -4.42
N LEU A 107 -6.53 18.83 -3.25
CA LEU A 107 -5.95 19.27 -1.97
C LEU A 107 -4.89 18.29 -1.47
N SER A 108 -4.96 17.03 -1.87
CA SER A 108 -3.98 16.00 -1.54
C SER A 108 -2.81 15.92 -2.53
N TYR A 109 -2.99 16.43 -3.76
CA TYR A 109 -1.95 16.56 -4.80
C TYR A 109 -1.05 17.76 -4.55
#